data_AF-A0A7V8RB49-F1
#
_entry.id   AF-A0A7V8RB49-F1
#
_cell.length_a   1.000
_cell.length_b   1.000
_cell.length_c   1.000
_cell.angle_alpha   90.00
_cell.angle_beta   90.00
_cell.angle_gamma   90.00
#
_symmetry.space_group_name_H-M   'P 1'
#
loop_
_entity.id
_entity.type
_entity.pdbx_description
1 polymer ?
#
loop_
_entity_poly.entity_id
_entity_poly.type
_entity_poly.pdbx_seq_one_letter_code
_entity_poly.pdbx_strand_id
1 'polypeptide(L)'
;MARTWLVLLLILAVAALALMVPRGTARAQRLEFASPSDTALKGSVHRVQADLARNVDSWHGARDCGSPARARAALKPALAQWLGRRMTDRPMQRLARWGYHSGEIWHEAQVIEGQPQCRAGFRRVIAFAEFR
;
A
#
# COMPACT_ATOMS: atom_id res chain seq x y z
N MET A 1 45.73 -18.73 -18.26
CA MET A 1 44.33 -19.17 -18.14
C MET A 1 43.71 -18.91 -16.76
N ALA A 2 44.44 -18.90 -15.64
CA ALA A 2 43.86 -18.72 -14.29
C ALA A 2 43.20 -17.34 -14.02
N ARG A 3 43.63 -16.29 -14.71
CA ARG A 3 43.17 -14.90 -14.46
C ARG A 3 41.73 -14.62 -14.92
N THR A 4 41.27 -15.28 -15.98
CA THR A 4 39.89 -15.15 -16.48
C THR A 4 38.89 -15.85 -15.57
N TRP A 5 39.28 -16.98 -14.96
CA TRP A 5 38.46 -17.71 -14.00
C TRP A 5 38.20 -16.91 -12.72
N LEU A 6 39.22 -16.18 -12.22
CA LEU A 6 39.07 -15.29 -11.06
C LEU A 6 38.09 -14.15 -11.32
N VAL A 7 38.11 -13.56 -12.52
CA VAL A 7 37.17 -12.49 -12.90
C VAL A 7 35.75 -13.05 -13.02
N LEU A 8 35.58 -14.24 -13.59
CA LEU A 8 34.27 -14.88 -13.70
C LEU A 8 33.67 -15.22 -12.33
N LEU A 9 34.50 -15.71 -11.41
CA LEU A 9 34.11 -15.99 -10.02
C LEU A 9 33.72 -14.71 -9.27
N LEU A 10 34.44 -13.61 -9.48
CA LEU A 10 34.09 -12.31 -8.91
C LEU A 10 32.74 -11.79 -9.42
N ILE A 11 32.47 -11.91 -10.73
CA ILE A 11 31.19 -11.50 -11.32
C ILE A 11 30.03 -12.34 -10.76
N LEU A 12 30.22 -13.66 -10.66
CA LEU A 12 29.24 -14.57 -10.07
C LEU A 12 28.99 -14.27 -8.57
N ALA A 13 30.05 -13.97 -7.81
CA ALA A 13 29.93 -13.60 -6.41
C ALA A 13 29.17 -12.27 -6.21
N VAL A 14 29.41 -11.28 -7.08
CA VAL A 14 28.69 -10.00 -7.05
C VAL A 14 27.21 -10.18 -7.42
N ALA A 15 26.91 -11.02 -8.42
CA ALA A 15 25.52 -11.34 -8.79
C ALA A 15 24.78 -12.10 -7.67
N ALA A 16 25.46 -13.02 -6.99
CA ALA A 16 24.90 -13.73 -5.83
C ALA A 16 24.65 -12.79 -4.65
N LEU A 17 25.56 -11.84 -4.37
CA LEU A 17 25.34 -10.83 -3.34
C LEU A 17 24.16 -9.91 -3.67
N ALA A 18 24.00 -9.51 -4.94
CA ALA A 18 22.87 -8.68 -5.37
C ALA A 18 21.51 -9.37 -5.20
N LEU A 19 21.46 -10.70 -5.31
CA LEU A 19 20.26 -11.51 -5.04
C LEU A 19 19.98 -11.68 -3.54
N MET A 20 21.02 -11.57 -2.69
CA MET A 20 20.89 -11.62 -1.23
C MET A 20 20.64 -10.27 -0.55
N VAL A 21 20.68 -9.15 -1.29
CA VAL A 21 20.27 -7.86 -0.73
C VAL A 21 18.78 -7.96 -0.39
N PRO A 22 18.40 -7.79 0.90
CA PRO A 22 17.01 -7.82 1.29
C PRO A 22 16.31 -6.67 0.55
N ARG A 23 15.46 -7.02 -0.43
CA ARG A 23 14.55 -6.07 -1.06
C ARG A 23 13.73 -5.49 0.07
N GLY A 24 14.03 -4.23 0.41
CA GLY A 24 13.53 -3.57 1.61
C GLY A 24 12.05 -3.86 1.76
N THR A 25 11.70 -4.60 2.82
CA THR A 25 10.33 -4.91 3.15
C THR A 25 9.61 -3.58 3.29
N ALA A 26 8.60 -3.38 2.46
CA ALA A 26 7.76 -2.20 2.48
C ALA A 26 7.21 -2.03 3.90
N ARG A 27 7.85 -1.15 4.67
CA ARG A 27 7.45 -0.84 6.04
C ARG A 27 5.97 -0.49 6.01
N ALA A 28 5.18 -1.13 6.89
CA ALA A 28 3.78 -0.82 7.12
C ALA A 28 3.66 0.67 7.44
N GLN A 29 3.34 1.47 6.43
CA GLN A 29 3.34 2.91 6.55
C GLN A 29 1.97 3.32 7.06
N ARG A 30 1.88 3.60 8.36
CA ARG A 30 0.71 4.22 8.99
C ARG A 30 0.66 5.66 8.50
N LEU A 31 -0.04 5.90 7.41
CA LEU A 31 -0.39 7.26 6.99
C LEU A 31 -1.56 7.69 7.89
N GLU A 32 -1.24 8.15 9.10
CA GLU A 32 -2.22 8.72 10.03
C GLU A 32 -2.71 10.04 9.46
N PHE A 33 -3.89 10.04 8.86
CA PHE A 33 -4.70 11.25 8.80
C PHE A 33 -5.45 11.35 10.12
N ALA A 34 -4.82 12.00 11.10
CA ALA A 34 -5.46 12.34 12.36
C ALA A 34 -6.50 13.44 12.12
N SER A 35 -7.79 13.13 12.29
CA SER A 35 -8.80 14.15 12.56
C SER A 35 -8.41 14.90 13.83
N PRO A 36 -8.67 16.23 13.94
CA PRO A 36 -8.38 16.98 15.15
C PRO A 36 -8.90 16.22 16.37
N SER A 37 -7.98 15.87 17.25
CA SER A 37 -8.22 15.11 18.46
C SER A 37 -8.99 15.98 19.44
N ASP A 38 -10.30 15.75 19.55
CA ASP A 38 -11.08 16.32 20.63
C ASP A 38 -11.04 15.38 21.84
N THR A 39 -10.70 15.99 22.97
CA THR A 39 -10.42 15.40 24.28
C THR A 39 -11.31 14.20 24.66
N ALA A 40 -10.68 13.20 25.30
CA ALA A 40 -11.26 11.91 25.64
C ALA A 40 -12.44 12.01 26.62
N LEU A 41 -13.67 12.11 26.09
CA LEU A 41 -14.89 11.80 26.83
C LEU A 41 -15.15 10.28 26.87
N LYS A 42 -15.43 9.74 28.07
CA LYS A 42 -15.79 8.34 28.32
C LYS A 42 -17.14 8.01 27.65
N GLY A 43 -17.15 7.01 26.77
CA GLY A 43 -18.32 6.44 26.11
C GLY A 43 -17.96 5.13 25.40
N SER A 44 -18.95 4.30 25.04
CA SER A 44 -18.72 3.04 24.31
C SER A 44 -18.26 3.34 22.88
N VAL A 45 -17.01 3.01 22.55
CA VAL A 45 -16.45 3.23 21.20
C VAL A 45 -16.84 2.06 20.30
N HIS A 46 -17.50 2.36 19.18
CA HIS A 46 -17.82 1.38 18.15
C HIS A 46 -16.82 1.45 17.01
N ARG A 47 -15.97 0.42 16.87
CA ARG A 47 -15.02 0.32 15.75
C ARG A 47 -15.61 -0.52 14.61
N VAL A 48 -15.61 0.04 13.41
CA VAL A 48 -15.89 -0.67 12.16
C VAL A 48 -14.63 -0.79 11.32
N GLN A 49 -14.47 -1.92 10.63
CA GLN A 49 -13.30 -2.20 9.79
C GLN A 49 -13.74 -2.88 8.49
N ALA A 50 -12.96 -2.71 7.43
CA ALA A 50 -13.13 -3.43 6.17
C ALA A 50 -11.79 -3.60 5.43
N ASP A 51 -11.63 -4.72 4.71
CA ASP A 51 -10.57 -4.86 3.72
C ASP A 51 -11.03 -4.26 2.39
N LEU A 52 -10.32 -3.23 1.94
CA LEU A 52 -10.61 -2.49 0.72
C LEU A 52 -9.71 -2.89 -0.45
N ALA A 53 -8.81 -3.86 -0.29
CA ALA A 53 -7.82 -4.19 -1.33
C ALA A 53 -8.47 -4.47 -2.71
N ARG A 54 -9.65 -5.11 -2.71
CA ARG A 54 -10.42 -5.42 -3.94
C ARG A 54 -11.21 -4.24 -4.51
N ASN A 55 -11.40 -3.19 -3.71
CA ASN A 55 -12.14 -1.98 -4.08
C ASN A 55 -11.21 -0.83 -4.50
N VAL A 56 -9.89 -1.02 -4.37
CA VAL A 56 -8.90 -0.07 -4.84
C VAL A 56 -8.53 -0.44 -6.26
N ASP A 57 -8.75 0.50 -7.18
CA ASP A 57 -8.33 0.31 -8.56
C ASP A 57 -6.82 0.07 -8.63
N SER A 58 -6.43 -0.90 -9.45
CA SER A 58 -5.01 -1.12 -9.70
C SER A 58 -4.46 0.08 -10.46
N TRP A 59 -3.29 0.58 -10.06
CA TRP A 59 -2.57 1.58 -10.83
C TRP A 59 -1.99 0.96 -12.10
N HIS A 60 -2.04 1.69 -13.21
CA HIS A 60 -1.48 1.30 -14.50
C HIS A 60 -0.54 2.39 -15.02
N GLY A 61 0.60 2.02 -15.61
CA GLY A 61 1.49 2.99 -16.25
C GLY A 61 2.60 2.35 -17.08
N ALA A 62 3.20 3.11 -17.99
CA ALA A 62 4.06 2.53 -19.04
C ALA A 62 5.57 2.51 -18.74
N ARG A 63 6.08 3.24 -17.72
CA ARG A 63 7.54 3.49 -17.60
C ARG A 63 8.15 3.35 -16.21
N ASP A 64 7.35 3.25 -15.15
CA ASP A 64 7.89 3.22 -13.78
C ASP A 64 7.06 2.28 -12.90
N CYS A 65 7.42 0.99 -12.94
CA CYS A 65 6.78 -0.05 -12.14
C CYS A 65 7.15 0.06 -10.65
N GLY A 66 8.16 0.86 -10.30
CA GLY A 66 8.79 0.90 -8.99
C GLY A 66 8.32 2.03 -8.09
N SER A 67 7.18 2.68 -8.37
CA SER A 67 6.69 3.82 -7.58
C SER A 67 5.49 3.46 -6.67
N PRO A 68 5.75 3.08 -5.39
CA PRO A 68 4.71 2.91 -4.37
C PRO A 68 3.77 4.11 -4.21
N ALA A 69 4.25 5.32 -4.52
CA ALA A 69 3.47 6.54 -4.40
C ALA A 69 2.25 6.56 -5.34
N ARG A 70 2.39 6.00 -6.56
CA ARG A 70 1.30 5.98 -7.53
C ARG A 70 0.19 4.99 -7.18
N ALA A 71 0.56 3.80 -6.70
CA ALA A 71 -0.40 2.86 -6.14
C ALA A 71 -1.15 3.46 -4.94
N ARG A 72 -0.46 4.22 -4.07
CA ARG A 72 -1.09 4.94 -2.95
C ARG A 72 -2.00 6.08 -3.38
N ALA A 73 -1.79 6.70 -4.54
CA ALA A 73 -2.72 7.70 -5.06
C ALA A 73 -4.08 7.07 -5.42
N ALA A 74 -4.09 5.86 -5.98
CA ALA A 74 -5.32 5.13 -6.32
C ALA A 74 -6.15 4.71 -5.10
N LEU A 75 -5.52 4.62 -3.92
CA LEU A 75 -6.20 4.25 -2.66
C LEU A 75 -7.11 5.37 -2.11
N LYS A 76 -6.76 6.64 -2.31
CA LYS A 76 -7.48 7.79 -1.75
C LYS A 76 -8.99 7.79 -2.04
N PRO A 77 -9.46 7.66 -3.30
CA PRO A 77 -10.89 7.70 -3.59
C PRO A 77 -11.66 6.55 -2.92
N ALA A 78 -11.10 5.34 -2.89
CA ALA A 78 -11.73 4.19 -2.25
C ALA A 78 -11.92 4.38 -0.73
N LEU A 79 -10.91 4.96 -0.05
CA LEU A 79 -11.01 5.30 1.38
C LEU A 79 -12.06 6.37 1.66
N ALA A 80 -12.08 7.44 0.86
CA ALA A 80 -13.04 8.53 1.01
C ALA A 80 -14.48 8.04 0.82
N GLN A 81 -14.72 7.23 -0.21
CA GLN A 81 -16.03 6.64 -0.47
C GLN A 81 -16.46 5.69 0.67
N TRP A 82 -15.55 4.84 1.15
CA TRP A 82 -15.84 3.93 2.25
C TRP A 82 -16.19 4.69 3.53
N LEU A 83 -15.38 5.68 3.92
CA LEU A 83 -15.62 6.48 5.11
C LEU A 83 -16.93 7.28 5.00
N GLY A 84 -17.18 7.88 3.83
CA GLY A 84 -18.42 8.60 3.53
C GLY A 84 -19.66 7.73 3.79
N ARG A 85 -19.69 6.51 3.24
CA ARG A 85 -20.80 5.56 3.51
C ARG A 85 -20.96 5.26 4.99
N ARG A 86 -19.86 5.06 5.73
CA ARG A 86 -19.93 4.76 7.18
C ARG A 86 -20.47 5.90 8.01
N MET A 87 -20.20 7.15 7.62
CA MET A 87 -20.79 8.33 8.25
C MET A 87 -22.29 8.45 7.89
N THR A 88 -22.67 8.20 6.63
CA THR A 88 -24.08 8.22 6.20
C THR A 88 -24.91 7.11 6.87
N ASP A 89 -24.36 5.91 7.07
CA ASP A 89 -25.03 4.80 7.75
C ASP A 89 -25.27 5.08 9.25
N ARG A 90 -24.55 6.05 9.84
CA ARG A 90 -24.53 6.33 11.29
C ARG A 90 -24.67 7.83 11.57
N PRO A 91 -25.78 8.47 11.12
CA PRO A 91 -25.93 9.93 11.20
C PRO A 91 -25.96 10.47 12.63
N MET A 92 -26.32 9.63 13.61
CA MET A 92 -26.39 10.01 15.03
C MET A 92 -25.09 9.76 15.82
N GLN A 93 -24.08 9.11 15.20
CA GLN A 93 -22.82 8.82 15.87
C GLN A 93 -21.72 9.76 15.37
N ARG A 94 -20.88 10.25 16.29
CA ARG A 94 -19.75 11.12 15.95
C ARG A 94 -18.52 10.28 15.60
N LEU A 95 -17.87 10.62 14.49
CA LEU A 95 -16.60 10.01 14.12
C LEU A 95 -15.50 10.51 15.08
N ALA A 96 -14.94 9.61 15.89
CA ALA A 96 -13.87 9.92 16.83
C ALA A 96 -12.48 9.77 16.20
N ARG A 97 -12.29 8.71 15.39
CA ARG A 97 -11.02 8.44 14.70
C ARG A 97 -11.26 7.59 13.47
N TRP A 98 -10.44 7.75 12.45
CA TRP A 98 -10.40 6.84 11.31
C TRP A 98 -8.96 6.68 10.82
N GLY A 99 -8.73 5.68 9.98
CA GLY A 99 -7.44 5.46 9.36
C GLY A 99 -7.43 4.19 8.52
N TYR A 100 -6.25 3.82 8.04
CA TYR A 100 -6.07 2.58 7.31
C TYR A 100 -4.68 1.97 7.50
N HIS A 101 -4.59 0.68 7.21
CA HIS A 101 -3.36 -0.10 7.16
C HIS A 101 -3.27 -0.80 5.81
N SER A 102 -2.30 -0.42 4.99
CA SER A 102 -2.00 -1.13 3.74
C SER A 102 -0.86 -2.12 3.95
N GLY A 103 -1.03 -3.35 3.47
CA GLY A 103 0.04 -4.34 3.37
C GLY A 103 0.97 -4.07 2.19
N GLU A 104 1.71 -5.10 1.77
CA GLU A 104 2.58 -5.02 0.60
C GLU A 104 1.81 -4.62 -0.66
N ILE A 105 2.43 -3.73 -1.42
CA ILE A 105 2.00 -3.38 -2.77
C ILE A 105 2.61 -4.42 -3.70
N TRP A 106 1.75 -5.08 -4.48
CA TRP A 106 2.23 -5.97 -5.53
C TRP A 106 2.47 -5.16 -6.80
N HIS A 107 3.45 -5.61 -7.59
CA HIS A 107 3.86 -4.97 -8.83
C HIS A 107 4.01 -6.05 -9.89
N GLU A 108 3.48 -5.78 -11.08
CA GLU A 108 3.57 -6.66 -12.24
C GLU A 108 4.04 -5.83 -13.43
N ALA A 109 5.16 -6.24 -14.03
CA ALA A 109 5.68 -5.67 -15.26
C ALA A 109 5.34 -6.62 -16.41
N GLN A 110 4.74 -6.09 -17.47
CA GLN A 110 4.31 -6.83 -18.65
C GLN A 110 4.67 -6.05 -19.91
N VAL A 111 4.74 -6.73 -21.05
CA VAL A 111 4.91 -6.11 -22.37
C VAL A 111 3.69 -6.45 -23.20
N ILE A 112 2.93 -5.44 -23.59
CA ILE A 112 1.71 -5.58 -24.41
C ILE A 112 1.96 -4.81 -25.69
N GLU A 113 1.85 -5.47 -26.85
CA GLU A 113 2.08 -4.85 -28.17
C GLU A 113 3.44 -4.15 -28.30
N GLY A 114 4.48 -4.73 -27.68
CA GLY A 114 5.84 -4.18 -27.67
C GLY A 114 6.02 -2.97 -26.75
N GLN A 115 4.99 -2.53 -26.03
CA GLN A 115 5.06 -1.44 -25.06
C GLN A 115 5.18 -1.99 -23.63
N PRO A 116 6.15 -1.49 -22.83
CA PRO A 116 6.20 -1.81 -21.41
C PRO A 116 4.96 -1.28 -20.71
N GLN A 117 4.33 -2.13 -19.91
CA GLN A 117 3.22 -1.77 -19.04
C GLN A 117 3.49 -2.29 -17.62
N CYS A 118 3.07 -1.50 -16.65
CA CYS A 118 3.17 -1.78 -15.24
C CYS A 118 1.77 -1.78 -14.64
N ARG A 119 1.49 -2.77 -13.81
CA ARG A 119 0.32 -2.81 -12.96
C ARG A 119 0.75 -2.90 -11.50
N ALA A 120 0.12 -2.13 -10.63
CA ALA A 120 0.36 -2.22 -9.19
C ALA A 120 -0.94 -2.14 -8.42
N GLY A 121 -1.00 -2.82 -7.28
CA GLY A 121 -2.18 -2.82 -6.43
C GLY A 121 -1.85 -3.24 -5.02
N PHE A 122 -2.88 -3.37 -4.19
CA PHE A 122 -2.71 -3.75 -2.80
C PHE A 122 -3.11 -5.21 -2.61
N ARG A 123 -2.32 -5.96 -1.85
CA ARG A 123 -2.73 -7.30 -1.39
C ARG A 123 -3.72 -7.22 -0.23
N ARG A 124 -3.63 -6.16 0.58
CA ARG A 124 -4.47 -5.94 1.76
C ARG A 124 -4.54 -4.46 2.09
N VAL A 125 -5.74 -3.95 2.39
CA VAL A 125 -5.97 -2.57 2.85
C VAL A 125 -7.05 -2.58 3.92
N ILE A 126 -6.68 -2.57 5.18
CA ILE A 126 -7.65 -2.54 6.28
C ILE A 126 -7.95 -1.09 6.64
N ALA A 127 -9.12 -0.59 6.24
CA ALA A 127 -9.64 0.69 6.71
C ALA A 127 -10.40 0.50 8.03
N PHE A 128 -10.34 1.49 8.92
CA PHE A 128 -11.08 1.48 10.18
C PHE A 128 -11.64 2.86 10.50
N ALA A 129 -12.76 2.87 11.22
CA ALA A 129 -13.40 4.06 11.75
C ALA A 129 -13.98 3.75 13.13
N GLU A 130 -13.85 4.69 14.06
CA GLU A 130 -14.31 4.61 15.44
C GLU A 130 -15.37 5.69 15.65
N PHE A 131 -16.53 5.26 16.11
CA PHE A 131 -17.70 6.10 16.34
C PHE A 131 -18.06 6.12 17.82
N ARG A 132 -18.73 7.20 18.24
CA ARG A 132 -19.25 7.42 19.60
C ARG A 132 -20.67 7.97 19.54
#